data_AF-K2PL18-F1
#
_entry.id   AF-K2PL18-F1
#
_cell.length_a   1.000
_cell.length_b   1.000
_cell.length_c   1.000
_cell.angle_alpha   90.00
_cell.angle_beta   90.00
_cell.angle_gamma   90.00
#
_symmetry.space_group_name_H-M   'P 1'
#
loop_
_entity.id
_entity.type
_entity.pdbx_description
1 polymer ?
#
loop_
_entity_poly.entity_id
_entity_poly.type
_entity_poly.pdbx_seq_one_letter_code
_entity_poly.pdbx_strand_id
1 'polypeptide(L)'
;MKEKIVRNSKLTILEIIQGDKVLFTGNTNEIKEHFGVNKNKVSQWRGNGIHVENGTVPRPTTIYAKVIGHEYGEVVQYRGTSKDAFKEIEEEKLRETETKEERQLRRQTKRKIMMENLRKEYFNG
;
A
#
# COMPACT_ATOMS: atom_id res chain seq x y z
N MET A 1 2.45 16.04 -1.38
CA MET A 1 1.31 16.05 -0.44
C MET A 1 0.77 14.62 -0.33
N LYS A 2 0.12 14.23 0.76
CA LYS A 2 -0.57 12.92 0.83
C LYS A 2 -2.06 13.19 0.85
N GLU A 3 -2.78 12.62 -0.10
CA GLU A 3 -4.25 12.70 -0.10
C GLU A 3 -4.79 11.60 0.82
N LYS A 4 -5.70 11.97 1.73
CA LYS A 4 -6.40 11.02 2.59
C LYS A 4 -7.63 10.51 1.84
N ILE A 5 -7.63 9.24 1.48
CA ILE A 5 -8.74 8.57 0.81
C ILE A 5 -9.38 7.61 1.81
N VAL A 6 -10.69 7.72 2.02
CA VAL A 6 -11.48 6.79 2.84
C VAL A 6 -12.24 5.87 1.90
N ARG A 7 -12.10 4.55 2.08
CA ARG A 7 -12.82 3.55 1.28
C ARG A 7 -13.48 2.52 2.18
N ASN A 8 -14.75 2.24 1.94
CA ASN A 8 -15.40 1.06 2.51
C ASN A 8 -14.86 -0.19 1.82
N SER A 9 -14.26 -1.08 2.62
CA SER A 9 -13.61 -2.29 2.12
C SER A 9 -13.98 -3.48 2.99
N LYS A 10 -13.98 -4.67 2.39
CA LYS A 10 -14.17 -5.92 3.12
C LYS A 10 -12.90 -6.23 3.92
N LEU A 11 -13.01 -6.18 5.23
CA LEU A 11 -11.95 -6.44 6.19
C LEU A 11 -12.06 -7.87 6.74
N THR A 12 -10.92 -8.55 6.84
CA THR A 12 -10.85 -9.86 7.47
C THR A 12 -10.77 -9.70 8.99
N ILE A 13 -11.63 -10.42 9.70
CA ILE A 13 -11.62 -10.50 11.16
C ILE A 13 -10.83 -11.73 11.59
N LEU A 14 -9.89 -11.50 12.50
CA LEU A 14 -8.99 -12.52 13.02
C LEU A 14 -9.19 -12.68 14.54
N GLU A 15 -9.13 -13.92 14.99
CA GLU A 15 -8.91 -14.26 16.40
C GLU A 15 -7.42 -14.46 16.65
N ILE A 16 -6.88 -13.74 17.62
CA ILE A 16 -5.52 -13.92 18.11
C ILE A 16 -5.56 -14.94 19.25
N ILE A 17 -4.83 -16.04 19.07
CA ILE A 17 -4.88 -17.22 19.95
C ILE A 17 -3.49 -17.52 20.49
N GLN A 18 -3.40 -17.88 21.77
CA GLN A 18 -2.18 -18.41 22.38
C GLN A 18 -2.52 -19.57 23.31
N GLY A 19 -1.98 -20.76 23.03
CA GLY A 19 -2.47 -22.00 23.64
C GLY A 19 -3.97 -22.16 23.39
N ASP A 20 -4.74 -22.42 24.46
CA ASP A 20 -6.19 -22.61 24.37
C ASP A 20 -7.00 -21.33 24.59
N LYS A 21 -6.34 -20.16 24.63
CA LYS A 21 -6.99 -18.89 24.95
C LYS A 21 -7.04 -17.96 23.74
N VAL A 22 -8.22 -17.39 23.51
CA VAL A 22 -8.38 -16.22 22.62
C VAL A 22 -7.96 -14.99 23.40
N LEU A 23 -6.98 -14.27 22.88
CA LEU A 23 -6.44 -13.05 23.47
C LEU A 23 -7.17 -11.80 22.98
N PHE A 24 -7.58 -11.79 21.71
CA PHE A 24 -8.23 -10.64 21.07
C PHE A 24 -8.92 -11.05 19.77
N THR A 25 -9.98 -10.33 19.40
CA THR A 25 -10.69 -10.52 18.13
C THR A 25 -10.88 -9.17 17.46
N GLY A 26 -10.49 -9.06 16.20
CA GLY A 26 -10.67 -7.82 15.44
C GLY A 26 -10.06 -7.87 14.05
N ASN A 27 -10.17 -6.76 13.32
CA ASN A 27 -9.53 -6.62 12.02
C ASN A 27 -8.02 -6.34 12.17
N THR A 28 -7.28 -6.38 11.06
CA THR A 28 -5.81 -6.19 11.08
C THR A 28 -5.37 -4.84 11.66
N ASN A 29 -6.17 -3.77 11.50
CA ASN A 29 -5.81 -2.46 12.04
C ASN A 29 -5.97 -2.43 13.56
N GLU A 30 -7.10 -2.93 14.06
CA GLU A 30 -7.38 -3.06 15.49
C GLU A 30 -6.33 -3.92 16.19
N ILE A 31 -5.92 -5.03 15.57
CA ILE A 31 -4.87 -5.91 16.12
C ILE A 31 -3.53 -5.17 16.21
N LYS A 32 -3.18 -4.38 15.18
CA LYS A 32 -1.94 -3.60 15.21
C LYS A 32 -1.95 -2.57 16.34
N GLU A 33 -3.09 -1.90 16.54
CA GLU A 33 -3.25 -0.90 17.60
C GLU A 33 -3.24 -1.57 18.98
N HIS A 34 -3.97 -2.66 19.16
CA HIS A 34 -4.08 -3.38 20.43
C HIS A 34 -2.74 -3.97 20.89
N PHE A 35 -1.99 -4.62 20.00
CA PHE A 35 -0.73 -5.29 20.35
C PHE A 35 0.53 -4.44 20.06
N GLY A 36 0.38 -3.25 19.48
CA GLY A 36 1.51 -2.42 19.08
C GLY A 36 2.41 -3.06 18.02
N VAL A 37 1.87 -3.92 17.15
CA VAL A 37 2.63 -4.69 16.14
C VAL A 37 2.44 -4.14 14.73
N ASN A 38 3.35 -4.50 13.83
CA ASN A 38 3.22 -4.15 12.41
C ASN A 38 2.43 -5.21 11.62
N LYS A 39 2.03 -4.86 10.39
CA LYS A 39 1.26 -5.74 9.50
C LYS A 39 1.98 -7.06 9.19
N ASN A 40 3.31 -7.04 9.07
CA ASN A 40 4.10 -8.23 8.78
C ASN A 40 4.01 -9.24 9.94
N LYS A 41 4.00 -8.75 11.18
CA LYS A 41 3.86 -9.59 12.37
C LYS A 41 2.49 -10.26 12.43
N VAL A 42 1.42 -9.51 12.15
CA VAL A 42 0.06 -10.06 12.04
C VAL A 42 -0.01 -11.11 10.93
N SER A 43 0.63 -10.86 9.78
CA SER A 43 0.72 -11.83 8.69
C SER A 43 1.49 -13.09 9.08
N GLN A 44 2.55 -12.96 9.90
CA GLN A 44 3.29 -14.10 10.43
C GLN A 44 2.41 -14.96 11.36
N TRP A 45 1.67 -14.33 12.28
CA TRP A 45 0.72 -15.04 13.14
C TRP A 45 -0.37 -15.75 12.32
N ARG A 46 -0.84 -15.12 11.24
CA ARG A 46 -1.81 -15.72 10.33
C ARG A 46 -1.23 -16.92 9.57
N GLY A 47 -0.01 -16.82 9.08
CA GLY A 47 0.69 -17.94 8.43
C GLY A 47 0.79 -19.15 9.37
N ASN A 48 1.11 -18.91 10.65
CA ASN A 48 1.13 -19.96 11.66
C ASN A 48 -0.28 -20.48 12.00
N GLY A 49 -1.29 -19.60 11.96
CA GLY A 49 -2.68 -19.89 12.30
C GLY A 49 -3.37 -20.88 11.37
N ILE A 50 -2.87 -21.06 10.14
CA ILE A 50 -3.38 -22.06 9.19
C ILE A 50 -3.37 -23.48 9.79
N HIS A 51 -2.33 -23.81 10.56
CA HIS A 51 -2.26 -25.12 11.22
C HIS A 51 -3.33 -25.27 12.31
N VAL A 52 -3.65 -24.19 13.01
CA VAL A 52 -4.70 -24.14 14.03
C VAL A 52 -6.08 -24.25 13.38
N GLU A 53 -6.30 -23.61 12.23
CA GLU A 53 -7.50 -23.76 11.42
C GLU A 53 -7.73 -25.21 10.99
N ASN A 54 -6.66 -25.93 10.66
CA ASN A 54 -6.69 -27.35 10.31
C ASN A 54 -6.82 -28.30 11.52
N GLY A 55 -7.07 -27.78 12.72
CA GLY A 55 -7.32 -28.57 13.93
C GLY A 55 -6.08 -28.91 14.77
N THR A 56 -4.92 -28.32 14.47
CA THR A 56 -3.72 -28.48 15.32
C THR A 56 -3.88 -27.68 16.61
N VAL A 57 -3.55 -28.30 17.74
CA VAL A 57 -3.56 -27.61 19.04
C VAL A 57 -2.45 -26.53 19.07
N PRO A 58 -2.78 -25.26 19.34
CA PRO A 58 -1.80 -24.18 19.43
C PRO A 58 -0.79 -24.42 20.54
N ARG A 59 0.48 -24.13 20.29
CA ARG A 59 1.50 -24.21 21.36
C ARG A 59 1.27 -23.09 22.39
N PRO A 60 1.41 -23.37 23.70
CA PRO A 60 1.15 -22.37 24.76
C PRO A 60 1.99 -21.08 24.65
N THR A 61 3.18 -21.16 24.06
CA THR A 61 4.11 -20.02 23.95
C THR A 61 3.97 -19.24 22.64
N THR A 62 3.22 -19.74 21.66
CA THR A 62 3.16 -19.18 20.31
C THR A 62 1.84 -18.47 20.08
N ILE A 63 1.91 -17.31 19.44
CA ILE A 63 0.73 -16.53 19.03
C ILE A 63 0.36 -16.91 17.60
N TYR A 64 -0.92 -17.17 17.40
CA TYR A 64 -1.55 -17.54 16.14
C TYR A 64 -2.66 -16.55 15.80
N ALA A 65 -2.98 -16.41 14.51
CA ALA A 65 -4.14 -15.63 14.06
C ALA A 65 -5.02 -16.50 13.15
N LYS A 66 -6.27 -16.72 13.56
CA LYS A 66 -7.26 -17.52 12.84
C LYS A 66 -8.31 -16.63 12.20
N VAL A 67 -8.67 -16.88 10.94
CA VAL A 67 -9.77 -16.17 10.29
C VAL A 67 -11.10 -16.69 10.81
N ILE A 68 -11.93 -15.78 11.32
CA ILE A 68 -13.29 -16.12 11.78
C ILE A 68 -14.40 -15.50 10.95
N GLY A 69 -14.08 -14.51 10.12
CA GLY A 69 -15.10 -13.84 9.33
C GLY A 69 -14.58 -12.63 8.58
N HIS A 70 -15.53 -11.88 8.05
CA HIS A 70 -15.28 -10.64 7.35
C HIS A 70 -16.33 -9.61 7.76
N GLU A 71 -15.91 -8.36 7.92
CA GLU A 71 -16.81 -7.22 8.09
C GLU A 71 -16.55 -6.20 6.98
N TYR A 72 -17.48 -5.26 6.77
CA TYR A 72 -17.19 -4.07 5.97
C TYR A 72 -16.80 -2.94 6.90
N GLY A 73 -15.64 -2.34 6.64
CA GLY A 73 -15.12 -1.24 7.44
C GLY A 73 -14.43 -0.18 6.59
N GLU A 74 -14.31 1.02 7.17
CA GLU A 74 -13.61 2.13 6.55
C GLU A 74 -12.10 1.93 6.64
N VAL A 75 -11.43 1.97 5.49
CA VAL A 75 -9.97 1.94 5.41
C VAL A 75 -9.48 3.28 4.95
N VAL A 76 -8.67 3.92 5.80
CA VAL A 76 -7.96 5.15 5.47
C VAL A 76 -6.68 4.78 4.73
N GLN A 77 -6.55 5.23 3.49
CA GLN A 77 -5.34 5.10 2.69
C GLN A 77 -4.76 6.48 2.40
N TYR A 78 -3.44 6.60 2.53
CA TYR A 78 -2.72 7.80 2.14
C TYR A 78 -2.06 7.57 0.79
N ARG A 79 -2.59 8.20 -0.26
CA ARG A 79 -1.99 8.16 -1.58
C ARG A 79 -0.92 9.24 -1.64
N GLY A 80 0.34 8.84 -1.91
CA GLY A 80 1.38 9.80 -2.25
C GLY A 80 1.07 10.40 -3.62
N THR A 81 0.86 11.71 -3.70
CA THR A 81 0.92 12.40 -5.00
C THR A 81 2.40 12.53 -5.35
N SER A 82 2.91 11.63 -6.21
CA SER A 82 4.26 11.79 -6.75
C SER A 82 4.32 13.08 -7.55
N LYS A 83 5.51 13.68 -7.65
CA LYS A 83 5.77 14.89 -8.46
C LYS A 83 5.29 14.74 -9.91
N ASP A 84 5.18 13.51 -10.41
CA ASP A 84 4.75 13.19 -11.77
C ASP A 84 3.27 13.51 -12.01
N ALA A 85 2.40 13.34 -11.01
CA ALA A 85 0.98 13.65 -11.15
C ALA A 85 0.74 15.16 -11.35
N PHE A 86 1.53 16.02 -10.70
CA PHE A 86 1.46 17.46 -10.92
C PHE A 86 1.99 17.86 -12.30
N LYS A 87 3.07 17.19 -12.74
CA LYS A 87 3.69 17.44 -14.04
C LYS A 87 2.77 17.06 -15.20
N GLU A 88 2.00 15.99 -15.06
CA GLU A 88 1.04 15.53 -16.07
C GLU A 88 -0.15 16.48 -16.19
N ILE A 89 -0.68 16.97 -15.06
CA ILE A 89 -1.77 17.96 -15.02
C ILE A 89 -1.33 19.31 -15.62
N GLU A 90 -0.12 19.79 -15.32
CA GLU A 90 0.42 21.00 -15.94
C GLU A 90 0.63 20.83 -17.45
N GLU A 91 1.13 19.68 -17.88
CA GLU A 91 1.34 19.39 -19.30
C GLU A 91 0.04 19.25 -20.10
N GLU A 92 -1.03 18.81 -19.46
CA GLU A 92 -2.38 18.76 -20.03
C GLU A 92 -2.97 20.15 -20.20
N LYS A 93 -2.91 21.00 -19.16
CA LYS A 93 -3.32 22.42 -19.25
C LYS A 93 -2.54 23.19 -20.32
N LEU A 94 -1.24 22.95 -20.45
CA LEU A 94 -0.40 23.54 -21.51
C LEU A 94 -0.81 23.07 -22.91
N ARG A 95 -1.33 21.83 -23.07
CA ARG A 95 -1.76 21.32 -24.38
C ARG A 95 -3.02 21.99 -24.91
N GLU A 96 -3.88 22.45 -24.00
CA GLU A 96 -5.13 23.12 -24.34
C GLU A 96 -4.90 24.56 -24.83
N THR A 97 -3.83 25.21 -24.37
CA THR A 97 -3.53 26.61 -24.69
C THR A 97 -2.35 26.82 -25.65
N GLU A 98 -1.50 25.81 -25.88
CA GLU A 98 -0.34 25.94 -26.78
C GLU A 98 -0.73 25.90 -28.27
N THR A 99 -0.05 26.73 -29.05
CA THR A 99 -0.10 26.69 -30.51
C THR A 99 0.63 25.45 -31.07
N LYS A 100 0.42 25.13 -32.35
CA LYS A 100 1.10 24.00 -33.01
C LYS A 100 2.63 24.14 -33.00
N GLU A 101 3.15 25.35 -33.15
CA GLU A 101 4.58 25.65 -33.16
C GLU A 101 5.20 25.47 -31.78
N GLU A 102 4.55 25.99 -30.73
CA GLU A 102 4.97 25.82 -29.34
C GLU A 102 4.99 24.35 -28.93
N ARG A 103 3.96 23.59 -29.34
CA ARG A 103 3.90 22.13 -29.14
C ARG A 103 5.08 21.41 -29.79
N GLN A 104 5.44 21.81 -31.01
CA GLN A 104 6.55 21.22 -31.76
C GLN A 104 7.89 21.52 -31.10
N LEU A 105 8.11 22.78 -30.71
CA LEU A 105 9.32 23.21 -30.00
C LEU A 105 9.45 22.49 -28.65
N ARG A 106 8.38 22.40 -27.87
CA ARG A 106 8.37 21.67 -26.59
C ARG A 106 8.77 20.20 -26.77
N ARG A 107 8.25 19.53 -27.79
CA ARG A 107 8.61 18.14 -28.11
C ARG A 107 10.09 18.01 -28.48
N GLN A 108 10.63 18.94 -29.28
CA GLN A 108 12.06 18.96 -29.63
C GLN A 108 12.93 19.17 -28.39
N THR A 109 12.60 20.12 -27.53
CA THR A 109 13.33 20.41 -26.29
C THR A 109 13.32 19.20 -25.35
N LYS A 110 12.16 18.56 -25.15
CA LYS A 110 12.05 17.33 -24.34
C LYS A 110 12.92 16.21 -24.87
N ARG A 111 12.93 15.98 -26.19
CA ARG A 111 13.79 14.97 -26.83
C ARG A 111 15.27 15.28 -26.60
N LYS A 112 15.67 16.55 -26.72
CA LYS A 112 17.06 16.98 -26.49
C LYS A 112 17.51 16.72 -25.04
N ILE A 113 16.67 17.09 -24.07
CA ILE A 113 16.93 16.84 -22.64
C ILE A 113 17.01 15.33 -22.35
N MET A 114 16.09 14.53 -22.90
CA MET A 114 16.11 13.08 -22.74
C MET A 114 17.42 12.46 -23.26
N MET A 115 17.85 12.86 -24.46
CA MET A 115 19.11 12.38 -25.03
C MET A 115 20.33 12.81 -24.22
N GLU A 116 20.32 14.02 -23.66
CA GLU A 116 21.41 14.50 -22.80
C GLU A 116 21.47 13.75 -21.47
N ASN A 117 20.32 13.46 -20.85
CA ASN A 117 20.25 12.67 -19.64
C ASN A 117 20.73 11.24 -19.87
N LEU A 118 20.27 10.58 -20.94
CA LEU A 118 20.77 9.27 -21.34
C LEU A 118 22.29 9.30 -21.55
N ARG A 119 22.81 10.30 -22.27
CA ARG A 119 24.25 10.46 -22.46
C ARG A 119 24.99 10.58 -21.12
N LYS A 120 24.49 11.37 -20.17
CA LYS A 120 25.09 11.49 -18.84
C LYS A 120 25.09 10.16 -18.08
N GLU A 121 23.99 9.41 -18.14
CA GLU A 121 23.89 8.07 -17.53
C GLU A 121 24.87 7.07 -18.17
N TYR A 122 25.05 7.10 -19.49
CA TYR A 122 25.97 6.19 -20.19
C TYR A 122 27.45 6.54 -20.04
N PHE A 123 27.80 7.82 -19.86
CA PHE A 123 29.20 8.26 -19.78
C PHE A 123 29.72 8.50 -18.35
N ASN A 124 28.83 8.63 -17.35
CA ASN A 124 29.20 8.78 -15.93
C ASN A 124 28.80 7.56 -15.06
N GLY A 125 28.38 6.45 -15.70
CA GLY A 125 28.06 5.17 -15.06
C GLY A 125 29.24 4.22 -15.01
#